data_AF-A0A838HY11-F1
#
_entry.id   AF-A0A838HY11-F1
#
_cell.length_a   1.000
_cell.length_b   1.000
_cell.length_c   1.000
_cell.angle_alpha   90.00
_cell.angle_beta   90.00
_cell.angle_gamma   90.00
#
_symmetry.space_group_name_H-M   'P 1'
#
loop_
_entity.id
_entity.type
_entity.pdbx_description
1 polymer ?
#
loop_
_entity_poly.entity_id
_entity_poly.type
_entity_poly.pdbx_seq_one_letter_code
_entity_poly.pdbx_strand_id
1 'polypeptide(L)'
;MPGDFEDRLRRCMQTVAADVTPDPRTWRKVETRIRRDRTFRLAALGLATAAVVAFAAVALPSLIGRGRIVFEPDVAEQPTQAPVPAPVPAPTGSPAPPAPEGVPEPPTEPPALPSPAGPPAPSDAGTACGSGGLVAVFATVDGDLEASCADGRTVPLGPTPVRYANPAFAPDGSVVAFEQRDAADASPTLVTVGLSDGGVTDLGPGASPVFGPNGELASVLDEPGDGRQPVIQIRDDVFSEPRLEFPVFVEGAEEFTARHLSFDPGGDRLYWEAAYEGRSAWEADLTVGQPAGTPLEAFGAEEGAGFVAPSSRDADTVDVIATCCPVTDGDLPATAAFGVVQPGPQGPEFAPIASLTDLGVPFDPAGDLFVAPAGTAWVTQAEGGPPAWVQGERSAWFVGDGQRLFLVDANGVAEPLRGDVASAAFNPAAPVGAQPPVSPEETPPEPTVEPPGAESSEPPVTVVQIFLPRADDPNPDCTTTFAVQRQVEGPGVLTGAVEALLAGPTEQERAEGYGGWFSEETAGYLNSATIDADGIAHVDFRDFSALLNNASTSCGSAILLSQLDSTVLQFPAVTSVRYSFDGDETAFYSWLQLVTPE
;
A
#
# COMPACT_ATOMS: atom_id res chain seq x y z
N MET A 1 45.26 18.68 -11.46
CA MET A 1 44.54 19.97 -11.49
C MET A 1 43.06 19.68 -11.23
N PRO A 2 42.44 20.15 -10.12
CA PRO A 2 41.11 19.69 -9.67
C PRO A 2 39.91 20.59 -10.08
N GLY A 3 40.02 21.49 -11.05
CA GLY A 3 38.96 22.48 -11.35
C GLY A 3 37.89 22.07 -12.39
N ASP A 4 38.00 20.92 -13.04
CA ASP A 4 37.25 20.63 -14.27
C ASP A 4 35.88 19.95 -14.06
N PHE A 5 35.61 19.42 -12.86
CA PHE A 5 34.32 18.78 -12.58
C PHE A 5 33.25 19.81 -12.18
N GLU A 6 33.59 20.70 -11.26
CA GLU A 6 32.67 21.69 -10.71
C GLU A 6 32.19 22.68 -11.78
N ASP A 7 33.07 23.06 -12.71
CA ASP A 7 32.73 23.91 -13.86
C ASP A 7 31.84 23.20 -14.88
N ARG A 8 31.99 21.88 -15.07
CA ARG A 8 31.09 21.08 -15.92
C ARG A 8 29.71 20.92 -15.28
N LEU A 9 29.66 20.67 -13.98
CA LEU A 9 28.41 20.56 -13.23
C LEU A 9 27.63 21.89 -13.26
N ARG A 10 28.31 23.02 -13.00
CA ARG A 10 27.71 24.35 -13.04
C ARG A 10 27.17 24.69 -14.43
N ARG A 11 27.88 24.32 -15.50
CA ARG A 11 27.43 24.54 -16.88
C ARG A 11 26.22 23.67 -17.23
N CYS A 12 26.21 22.41 -16.78
CA CYS A 12 25.08 21.50 -17.00
C CYS A 12 23.80 22.01 -16.31
N MET A 13 23.90 22.45 -15.05
CA MET A 13 22.75 23.00 -14.30
C MET A 13 22.22 24.31 -14.90
N GLN A 14 23.10 25.16 -15.44
CA GLN A 14 22.67 26.41 -16.10
C GLN A 14 21.93 26.16 -17.42
N THR A 15 22.30 25.11 -18.18
CA THR A 15 21.59 24.73 -19.41
C THR A 15 20.21 24.17 -19.10
N VAL A 16 20.09 23.28 -18.10
CA VAL A 16 18.80 22.70 -17.69
C VAL A 16 17.84 23.78 -17.18
N ALA A 17 18.34 24.77 -16.43
CA ALA A 17 17.53 25.87 -15.94
C ALA A 17 17.00 26.81 -17.05
N ALA A 18 17.60 26.81 -18.23
CA ALA A 18 17.16 27.62 -19.38
C ALA A 18 16.06 26.93 -20.22
N ASP A 19 16.01 25.60 -20.19
CA ASP A 19 15.04 24.81 -20.98
C ASP A 19 13.75 24.50 -20.22
N VAL A 20 13.73 24.66 -18.90
CA VAL A 20 12.50 24.54 -18.12
C VAL A 20 11.75 25.86 -18.20
N THR A 21 10.70 25.91 -19.03
CA THR A 21 9.67 26.94 -18.92
C THR A 21 8.62 26.42 -17.93
N PRO A 22 8.63 26.83 -16.65
CA PRO A 22 7.72 26.25 -15.68
C PRO A 22 6.30 26.68 -16.01
N ASP A 23 5.34 25.75 -15.94
CA ASP A 23 3.91 26.10 -15.98
C ASP A 23 3.63 27.17 -14.89
N PRO A 24 3.11 28.36 -15.28
CA PRO A 24 2.79 29.43 -14.34
C PRO A 24 1.85 29.01 -13.21
N ARG A 25 1.05 27.95 -13.41
CA ARG A 25 0.15 27.40 -12.38
C ARG A 25 0.91 26.62 -11.32
N THR A 26 1.84 25.76 -11.73
CA THR A 26 2.70 25.00 -10.83
C THR A 26 3.61 25.94 -10.03
N TRP A 27 4.15 26.97 -10.68
CA TRP A 27 4.97 27.96 -9.97
C TRP A 27 4.18 28.78 -8.94
N ARG A 28 2.94 29.19 -9.25
CA ARG A 28 2.07 29.84 -8.26
C ARG A 28 1.76 28.93 -7.07
N LYS A 29 1.53 27.64 -7.29
CA LYS A 29 1.30 26.68 -6.19
C LYS A 29 2.53 26.58 -5.28
N VAL A 30 3.72 26.44 -5.86
CA VAL A 30 4.98 26.40 -5.10
C VAL A 30 5.25 27.71 -4.35
N GLU A 31 5.04 28.86 -4.99
CA GLU A 31 5.24 30.17 -4.36
C GLU A 31 4.26 30.41 -3.19
N THR A 32 3.01 29.94 -3.34
CA THR A 32 2.00 30.02 -2.26
C THR A 32 2.40 29.14 -1.07
N ARG A 33 2.97 27.96 -1.34
CA ARG A 33 3.48 27.03 -0.30
C ARG A 33 4.68 27.61 0.45
N ILE A 34 5.65 28.16 -0.28
CA ILE A 34 6.85 28.81 0.31
C ILE A 34 6.47 30.03 1.15
N ARG A 35 5.53 30.86 0.69
CA ARG A 35 5.05 32.02 1.46
C ARG A 35 4.30 31.59 2.72
N ARG A 36 3.49 30.54 2.66
CA ARG A 36 2.77 30.00 3.83
C ARG A 36 3.73 29.46 4.88
N ASP A 37 4.70 28.64 4.46
CA ASP A 37 5.68 28.02 5.36
C ASP A 37 6.59 29.06 6.04
N ARG A 38 7.01 30.08 5.29
CA ARG A 38 7.83 31.17 5.85
C ARG A 38 7.06 32.03 6.86
N THR A 39 5.76 32.24 6.63
CA THR A 39 4.91 32.99 7.57
C THR A 39 4.67 32.19 8.84
N PHE A 40 4.49 30.87 8.71
CA PHE A 40 4.34 29.95 9.84
C PHE A 40 5.60 29.88 10.71
N ARG A 41 6.79 29.69 10.10
CA ARG A 41 8.06 29.64 10.84
C ARG A 41 8.35 30.94 11.61
N LEU A 42 8.01 32.10 11.03
CA LEU A 42 8.18 33.39 11.71
C LEU A 42 7.20 33.57 12.88
N ALA A 43 5.96 33.07 12.76
CA ALA A 43 4.99 33.09 13.85
C ALA A 43 5.39 32.15 15.00
N ALA A 44 5.85 30.94 14.67
CA ALA A 44 6.33 29.95 15.64
C ALA A 44 7.55 30.47 16.43
N LEU A 45 8.52 31.09 15.75
CA LEU A 45 9.67 31.70 16.41
C LEU A 45 9.25 32.86 17.36
N GLY A 46 8.25 33.63 16.96
CA GLY A 46 7.70 34.72 17.78
C GLY A 46 7.08 34.20 19.09
N LEU A 47 6.30 33.12 19.02
CA LEU A 47 5.65 32.50 20.18
C LEU A 47 6.66 31.85 21.14
N ALA A 48 7.64 31.12 20.62
CA ALA A 48 8.69 30.51 21.44
C ALA A 48 9.49 31.58 22.21
N THR A 49 9.81 32.70 21.57
CA THR A 49 10.53 33.81 22.21
C THR A 49 9.70 34.45 23.32
N ALA A 50 8.39 34.63 23.10
CA ALA A 50 7.48 35.17 24.10
C ALA A 50 7.33 34.25 25.33
N ALA A 51 7.27 32.94 25.12
CA ALA A 51 7.18 31.94 26.19
C ALA A 51 8.43 31.94 27.08
N VAL A 52 9.63 32.01 26.50
CA VAL A 52 10.90 32.07 27.26
C VAL A 52 10.99 33.34 28.10
N VAL A 53 10.56 34.49 27.56
CA VAL A 53 10.54 35.76 28.30
C VAL A 53 9.53 35.72 29.45
N ALA A 54 8.34 35.15 29.23
CA ALA A 54 7.34 34.98 30.28
C ALA A 54 7.82 34.04 31.40
N PHE A 55 8.46 32.92 31.04
CA PHE A 55 9.01 31.97 32.00
C PHE A 55 10.15 32.59 32.83
N ALA A 56 11.06 33.34 32.18
CA ALA A 56 12.13 34.05 32.87
C ALA A 56 11.58 35.12 33.85
N ALA A 57 10.54 35.85 33.47
CA ALA A 57 9.92 36.87 34.33
C ALA A 57 9.24 36.28 35.58
N VAL A 58 8.74 35.04 35.50
CA VAL A 58 8.04 34.36 36.62
C VAL A 58 9.00 33.57 37.51
N ALA A 59 10.04 32.94 36.95
CA ALA A 59 10.93 32.05 37.69
C ALA A 59 12.10 32.75 38.40
N LEU A 60 12.58 33.89 37.90
CA LEU A 60 13.74 34.57 38.49
C LEU A 60 13.53 35.15 39.91
N PRO A 61 12.33 35.63 40.32
CA PRO A 61 12.12 36.13 41.68
C PRO A 61 12.14 35.04 42.76
N SER A 62 11.86 33.78 42.44
CA SER A 62 11.75 32.69 43.43
C SER A 62 13.08 32.03 43.78
N LEU A 63 14.13 32.25 42.98
CA LEU A 63 15.45 31.64 43.17
C LEU A 63 16.43 32.48 44.01
N ILE A 64 16.13 33.75 44.30
CA ILE A 64 17.06 34.66 45.01
C ILE A 64 16.81 34.73 46.52
N GLY A 65 15.75 34.10 47.05
CA GLY A 65 15.38 34.22 48.46
C GLY A 65 15.05 32.91 49.15
N ARG A 66 16.06 32.15 49.58
CA ARG A 66 16.05 31.36 50.84
C ARG A 66 17.32 30.54 50.99
N GLY A 67 18.24 31.07 51.80
CA GLY A 67 19.26 30.27 52.45
C GLY A 67 18.71 29.61 53.72
N ARG A 68 19.35 28.49 54.07
CA ARG A 68 19.36 27.78 55.36
C ARG A 68 18.38 26.60 55.48
N ILE A 69 18.95 25.40 55.27
CA ILE A 69 18.38 24.10 55.62
C ILE A 69 18.85 23.75 57.04
N VAL A 70 17.90 23.50 57.94
CA VAL A 70 18.12 22.81 59.23
C VAL A 70 17.21 21.59 59.20
N PHE A 71 17.76 20.41 59.46
CA PHE A 71 17.02 19.17 59.62
C PHE A 71 16.72 18.95 61.10
N GLU A 72 15.45 18.77 61.42
CA GLU A 72 15.02 18.11 62.66
C GLU A 72 13.71 17.35 62.37
N PRO A 73 13.58 16.09 62.80
CA PRO A 73 12.38 15.28 62.58
C PRO A 73 11.48 15.32 63.83
N ASP A 74 10.16 15.44 63.64
CA ASP A 74 9.23 14.71 64.51
C ASP A 74 7.80 14.63 63.98
N VAL A 75 7.25 13.43 64.17
CA VAL A 75 5.89 13.04 64.57
C VAL A 75 4.68 13.60 63.80
N ALA A 76 3.94 12.65 63.23
CA ALA A 76 2.66 12.82 62.58
C ALA A 76 1.51 13.11 63.59
N GLU A 77 0.79 14.20 63.36
CA GLU A 77 -0.61 14.37 63.78
C GLU A 77 -1.45 14.81 62.56
N GLN A 78 -2.57 14.11 62.34
CA GLN A 78 -3.56 14.39 61.28
C GLN A 78 -4.27 15.73 61.52
N PRO A 79 -4.58 16.52 60.47
CA PRO A 79 -5.58 17.56 60.58
C PRO A 79 -6.94 17.14 60.01
N THR A 80 -7.92 17.36 60.88
CA THR A 80 -9.37 17.34 60.74
C THR A 80 -9.91 18.06 59.49
N GLN A 81 -10.90 17.44 58.84
CA GLN A 81 -11.69 17.99 57.73
C GLN A 81 -12.41 19.30 58.12
N ALA A 82 -12.35 20.30 57.23
CA ALA A 82 -13.18 21.49 57.27
C ALA A 82 -14.53 21.27 56.55
N PRO A 83 -15.63 21.91 56.99
CA PRO A 83 -16.97 21.64 56.47
C PRO A 83 -17.25 22.31 55.13
N VAL A 84 -17.97 21.58 54.29
CA VAL A 84 -18.52 21.95 52.97
C VAL A 84 -19.54 23.09 53.10
N PRO A 85 -19.46 24.17 52.28
CA PRO A 85 -20.50 25.19 52.24
C PRO A 85 -21.72 24.74 51.40
N ALA A 86 -22.90 25.12 51.89
CA ALA A 86 -24.22 24.80 51.32
C ALA A 86 -24.48 25.48 49.96
N PRO A 87 -25.37 24.92 49.12
CA PRO A 87 -25.66 25.42 47.78
C PRO A 87 -26.49 26.72 47.78
N VAL A 88 -26.11 27.64 46.89
CA VAL A 88 -26.80 28.91 46.61
C VAL A 88 -28.00 28.66 45.69
N PRO A 89 -29.19 29.23 45.98
CA PRO A 89 -30.37 29.08 45.13
C PRO A 89 -30.32 29.97 43.87
N ALA A 90 -30.87 29.45 42.78
CA ALA A 90 -30.94 30.07 41.47
C ALA A 90 -31.79 31.36 41.43
N PRO A 91 -31.41 32.38 40.65
CA PRO A 91 -32.25 33.55 40.43
C PRO A 91 -33.40 33.24 39.46
N THR A 92 -34.60 33.59 39.89
CA THR A 92 -35.84 33.59 39.11
C THR A 92 -36.00 34.92 38.39
N GLY A 93 -36.42 34.85 37.12
CA GLY A 93 -37.25 35.85 36.46
C GLY A 93 -36.54 37.05 35.81
N SER A 94 -36.50 37.05 34.47
CA SER A 94 -36.46 38.29 33.70
C SER A 94 -37.41 38.17 32.49
N PRO A 95 -38.30 39.16 32.25
CA PRO A 95 -39.39 39.06 31.28
C PRO A 95 -38.93 39.34 29.84
N ALA A 96 -39.61 38.69 28.89
CA ALA A 96 -39.40 38.82 27.45
C ALA A 96 -39.73 40.23 26.92
N PRO A 97 -38.94 40.76 25.96
CA PRO A 97 -39.28 42.00 25.26
C PRO A 97 -40.34 41.76 24.17
N PRO A 98 -41.23 42.74 23.90
CA PRO A 98 -42.24 42.62 22.85
C PRO A 98 -41.65 42.75 21.44
N ALA A 99 -42.28 42.03 20.50
CA ALA A 99 -41.95 42.00 19.08
C ALA A 99 -42.16 43.37 18.39
N PRO A 100 -41.26 43.79 17.48
CA PRO A 100 -41.52 44.94 16.62
C PRO A 100 -42.35 44.52 15.40
N GLU A 101 -43.51 45.17 15.23
CA GLU A 101 -44.32 45.16 14.02
C GLU A 101 -43.66 45.98 12.90
N GLY A 102 -43.73 45.46 11.67
CA GLY A 102 -43.77 46.27 10.44
C GLY A 102 -42.45 46.65 9.79
N VAL A 103 -41.92 45.77 8.93
CA VAL A 103 -40.96 46.13 7.87
C VAL A 103 -41.57 45.72 6.52
N PRO A 104 -41.65 46.61 5.52
CA PRO A 104 -42.23 46.29 4.21
C PRO A 104 -41.30 45.39 3.38
N GLU A 105 -41.91 44.46 2.64
CA GLU A 105 -41.26 43.52 1.72
C GLU A 105 -40.31 44.21 0.70
N PRO A 106 -39.09 43.69 0.48
CA PRO A 106 -38.27 44.08 -0.64
C PRO A 106 -38.77 43.44 -1.95
N PRO A 107 -38.51 44.07 -3.11
CA PRO A 107 -39.01 43.61 -4.41
C PRO A 107 -38.37 42.28 -4.82
N THR A 108 -39.18 41.47 -5.48
CA THR A 108 -38.90 40.12 -5.97
C THR A 108 -37.64 40.06 -6.84
N GLU A 109 -36.65 39.29 -6.38
CA GLU A 109 -35.44 38.97 -7.12
C GLU A 109 -35.77 38.04 -8.31
N PRO A 110 -35.22 38.28 -9.52
CA PRO A 110 -35.43 37.41 -10.67
C PRO A 110 -34.87 36.00 -10.41
N PRO A 111 -35.46 34.94 -11.00
CA PRO A 111 -35.11 33.56 -10.71
C PRO A 111 -33.63 33.31 -10.98
N ALA A 112 -32.90 32.91 -9.92
CA ALA A 112 -31.53 32.47 -10.01
C ALA A 112 -31.43 31.28 -10.98
N LEU A 113 -30.45 31.35 -11.88
CA LEU A 113 -30.00 30.19 -12.65
C LEU A 113 -29.64 29.07 -11.66
N PRO A 114 -29.96 27.79 -11.94
CA PRO A 114 -29.59 26.70 -11.05
C PRO A 114 -28.08 26.70 -10.86
N SER A 115 -27.63 26.86 -9.61
CA SER A 115 -26.25 26.64 -9.24
C SER A 115 -25.83 25.22 -9.67
N PRO A 116 -24.60 25.03 -10.17
CA PRO A 116 -24.08 23.69 -10.40
C PRO A 116 -24.21 22.91 -9.08
N ALA A 117 -24.76 21.70 -9.15
CA ALA A 117 -24.89 20.83 -7.99
C ALA A 117 -23.52 20.72 -7.30
N GLY A 118 -23.47 21.04 -6.01
CA GLY A 118 -22.26 20.85 -5.21
C GLY A 118 -21.86 19.37 -5.16
N PRO A 119 -20.62 19.05 -4.76
CA PRO A 119 -20.22 17.67 -4.54
C PRO A 119 -21.16 16.99 -3.52
N PRO A 120 -21.48 15.71 -3.71
CA PRO A 120 -22.33 14.95 -2.81
C PRO A 120 -21.80 14.95 -1.37
N ALA A 121 -22.71 14.86 -0.39
CA ALA A 121 -22.34 14.69 1.01
C ALA A 121 -21.78 13.27 1.24
N PRO A 122 -21.06 12.99 2.35
CA PRO A 122 -20.54 11.65 2.63
C PRO A 122 -21.68 10.61 2.68
N SER A 123 -22.89 11.06 3.04
CA SER A 123 -24.13 10.30 2.99
C SER A 123 -24.46 9.73 1.62
N ASP A 124 -23.97 10.31 0.53
CA ASP A 124 -24.31 9.79 -0.80
C ASP A 124 -23.40 8.62 -1.21
N ALA A 125 -22.42 8.21 -0.39
CA ALA A 125 -21.46 7.15 -0.70
C ALA A 125 -22.12 5.82 -1.10
N GLY A 126 -23.20 5.46 -0.40
CA GLY A 126 -24.01 4.29 -0.71
C GLY A 126 -24.66 4.31 -2.09
N THR A 127 -25.04 5.50 -2.54
CA THR A 127 -25.71 5.73 -3.84
C THR A 127 -24.78 6.23 -4.93
N ALA A 128 -23.55 6.63 -4.59
CA ALA A 128 -22.59 7.25 -5.50
C ALA A 128 -22.27 6.35 -6.69
N CYS A 129 -22.12 5.05 -6.42
CA CYS A 129 -21.90 4.03 -7.45
C CYS A 129 -23.18 3.53 -8.11
N GLY A 130 -24.36 3.93 -7.63
CA GLY A 130 -25.65 3.44 -8.10
C GLY A 130 -25.72 1.91 -8.02
N SER A 131 -26.27 1.29 -9.08
CA SER A 131 -26.29 -0.18 -9.20
C SER A 131 -24.94 -0.81 -9.52
N GLY A 132 -23.89 -0.01 -9.76
CA GLY A 132 -22.56 -0.50 -10.13
C GLY A 132 -21.80 -1.15 -8.97
N GLY A 133 -22.25 -0.98 -7.73
CA GLY A 133 -21.55 -1.52 -6.56
C GLY A 133 -20.32 -0.72 -6.17
N LEU A 134 -20.19 -0.41 -4.89
CA LEU A 134 -19.00 0.21 -4.30
C LEU A 134 -17.93 -0.86 -4.10
N VAL A 135 -16.74 -0.65 -4.65
CA VAL A 135 -15.63 -1.62 -4.60
C VAL A 135 -14.55 -1.20 -3.61
N ALA A 136 -14.19 0.09 -3.59
CA ALA A 136 -13.18 0.59 -2.68
C ALA A 136 -13.49 2.03 -2.28
N VAL A 137 -12.92 2.47 -1.16
CA VAL A 137 -12.91 3.88 -0.77
C VAL A 137 -11.47 4.30 -0.51
N PHE A 138 -11.12 5.48 -1.02
CA PHE A 138 -9.81 6.09 -0.89
C PHE A 138 -9.92 7.38 -0.08
N ALA A 139 -8.98 7.62 0.81
CA ALA A 139 -8.72 8.94 1.36
C ALA A 139 -7.53 9.55 0.62
N THR A 140 -7.69 10.77 0.12
CA THR A 140 -6.64 11.48 -0.61
C THR A 140 -5.67 12.18 0.35
N VAL A 141 -4.51 12.61 -0.16
CA VAL A 141 -3.54 13.43 0.61
C VAL A 141 -4.09 14.76 1.13
N ASP A 142 -5.13 15.27 0.46
CA ASP A 142 -5.82 16.49 0.89
C ASP A 142 -6.89 16.21 1.96
N GLY A 143 -7.19 14.93 2.22
CA GLY A 143 -8.19 14.46 3.18
C GLY A 143 -9.59 14.32 2.58
N ASP A 144 -9.74 14.45 1.26
CA ASP A 144 -11.00 14.16 0.57
C ASP A 144 -11.20 12.65 0.44
N LEU A 145 -12.44 12.16 0.57
CA LEU A 145 -12.79 10.77 0.30
C LEU A 145 -13.27 10.59 -1.13
N GLU A 146 -12.96 9.44 -1.71
CA GLU A 146 -13.44 9.05 -3.03
C GLU A 146 -13.82 7.57 -3.07
N ALA A 147 -14.99 7.24 -3.63
CA ALA A 147 -15.46 5.90 -3.90
C ALA A 147 -14.97 5.41 -5.27
N SER A 148 -14.49 4.17 -5.35
CA SER A 148 -14.32 3.42 -6.60
C SER A 148 -15.51 2.50 -6.82
N CYS A 149 -16.12 2.59 -8.00
CA CYS A 149 -17.25 1.77 -8.40
C CYS A 149 -16.80 0.60 -9.28
N ALA A 150 -17.57 -0.50 -9.34
CA ALA A 150 -17.15 -1.68 -10.11
C ALA A 150 -17.04 -1.40 -11.62
N ASP A 151 -17.78 -0.41 -12.12
CA ASP A 151 -17.71 0.08 -13.50
C ASP A 151 -16.49 0.98 -13.79
N GLY A 152 -15.57 1.11 -12.82
CA GLY A 152 -14.35 1.90 -12.96
C GLY A 152 -14.49 3.38 -12.63
N ARG A 153 -15.70 3.86 -12.37
CA ARG A 153 -15.89 5.27 -12.01
C ARG A 153 -15.36 5.56 -10.61
N THR A 154 -14.78 6.74 -10.46
CA THR A 154 -14.50 7.32 -9.15
C THR A 154 -15.49 8.44 -8.86
N VAL A 155 -16.04 8.46 -7.63
CA VAL A 155 -16.98 9.48 -7.18
C VAL A 155 -16.51 10.08 -5.85
N PRO A 156 -16.41 11.41 -5.70
CA PRO A 156 -16.05 12.02 -4.43
C PRO A 156 -17.13 11.78 -3.37
N LEU A 157 -16.70 11.57 -2.11
CA LEU A 157 -17.55 11.31 -0.95
C LEU A 157 -17.38 12.42 0.08
N GLY A 158 -18.18 13.47 0.00
CA GLY A 158 -18.26 14.47 1.04
C GLY A 158 -17.61 15.83 0.77
N PRO A 159 -17.91 16.83 1.62
CA PRO A 159 -17.49 18.21 1.43
C PRO A 159 -16.13 18.51 2.07
N THR A 160 -15.35 19.35 1.40
CA THR A 160 -14.32 20.19 2.03
C THR A 160 -15.03 21.15 3.01
N PRO A 161 -14.57 21.32 4.27
CA PRO A 161 -13.16 21.38 4.67
C PRO A 161 -12.68 20.31 5.66
N VAL A 162 -13.38 19.18 5.82
CA VAL A 162 -13.00 18.15 6.80
C VAL A 162 -12.01 17.17 6.18
N ARG A 163 -11.01 16.71 6.95
CA ARG A 163 -10.05 15.70 6.51
C ARG A 163 -10.50 14.33 7.00
N TYR A 164 -10.60 13.39 6.09
CA TYR A 164 -10.86 11.99 6.39
C TYR A 164 -9.60 11.16 6.13
N ALA A 165 -9.42 10.10 6.91
CA ALA A 165 -8.33 9.14 6.76
C ALA A 165 -8.80 7.73 7.20
N ASN A 166 -7.98 6.73 6.91
CA ASN A 166 -8.11 5.37 7.42
C ASN A 166 -9.52 4.79 7.25
N PRO A 167 -10.04 4.72 6.00
CA PRO A 167 -11.33 4.08 5.76
C PRO A 167 -11.28 2.60 6.16
N ALA A 168 -12.39 2.04 6.66
CA ALA A 168 -12.52 0.62 6.94
C ALA A 168 -13.95 0.14 6.67
N PHE A 169 -14.11 -0.96 5.95
CA PHE A 169 -15.41 -1.55 5.64
C PHE A 169 -15.83 -2.58 6.68
N ALA A 170 -17.11 -2.56 7.06
CA ALA A 170 -17.73 -3.69 7.74
C ALA A 170 -17.69 -4.94 6.82
N PRO A 171 -17.61 -6.17 7.38
CA PRO A 171 -17.49 -7.39 6.58
C PRO A 171 -18.67 -7.62 5.63
N ASP A 172 -19.86 -7.12 6.00
CA ASP A 172 -21.07 -7.20 5.18
C ASP A 172 -21.18 -6.06 4.14
N GLY A 173 -20.22 -5.14 4.13
CA GLY A 173 -20.18 -3.97 3.26
C GLY A 173 -21.36 -3.01 3.47
N SER A 174 -22.02 -3.03 4.62
CA SER A 174 -23.17 -2.16 4.91
C SER A 174 -22.75 -0.80 5.45
N VAL A 175 -21.56 -0.71 6.06
CA VAL A 175 -21.04 0.48 6.74
C VAL A 175 -19.56 0.67 6.38
N VAL A 176 -19.15 1.93 6.26
CA VAL A 176 -17.73 2.32 6.23
C VAL A 176 -17.44 3.23 7.41
N ALA A 177 -16.39 2.93 8.17
CA ALA A 177 -15.86 3.78 9.22
C ALA A 177 -14.68 4.60 8.70
N PHE A 178 -14.52 5.81 9.21
CA PHE A 178 -13.44 6.73 8.87
C PHE A 178 -12.95 7.44 10.12
N GLU A 179 -11.68 7.82 10.07
CA GLU A 179 -11.11 8.82 10.96
C GLU A 179 -11.40 10.21 10.41
N GLN A 180 -12.05 11.06 11.19
CA GLN A 180 -12.36 12.44 10.86
C GLN A 180 -11.50 13.39 11.70
N ARG A 181 -10.73 14.26 11.04
CA ARG A 181 -9.94 15.32 11.66
C ARG A 181 -10.44 16.69 11.22
N ASP A 182 -10.60 17.59 12.19
CA ASP A 182 -10.86 18.99 11.89
C ASP A 182 -9.58 19.69 11.41
N ALA A 183 -9.74 20.88 10.80
CA ALA A 183 -8.61 21.65 10.29
C ALA A 183 -7.69 22.23 11.38
N ALA A 184 -8.03 22.04 12.66
CA ALA A 184 -7.25 22.51 13.81
C ALA A 184 -6.36 21.42 14.40
N ASP A 185 -6.26 20.24 13.75
CA ASP A 185 -5.57 19.06 14.24
C ASP A 185 -6.09 18.62 15.63
N ALA A 186 -7.39 18.80 15.88
CA ALA A 186 -8.03 18.27 17.09
C ALA A 186 -7.97 16.73 17.10
N SER A 187 -8.21 16.15 18.28
CA SER A 187 -8.30 14.70 18.45
C SER A 187 -9.21 14.08 17.40
N PRO A 188 -8.75 13.01 16.73
CA PRO A 188 -9.53 12.37 15.70
C PRO A 188 -10.86 11.84 16.29
N THR A 189 -11.90 11.94 15.47
CA THR A 189 -13.23 11.42 15.77
C THR A 189 -13.56 10.31 14.79
N LEU A 190 -14.18 9.25 15.28
CA LEU A 190 -14.64 8.16 14.43
C LEU A 190 -16.02 8.47 13.89
N VAL A 191 -16.16 8.34 12.58
CA VAL A 191 -17.45 8.55 11.91
C VAL A 191 -17.75 7.35 11.04
N THR A 192 -19.00 6.88 11.06
CA THR A 192 -19.47 5.84 10.14
C THR A 192 -20.45 6.41 9.13
N VAL A 193 -20.47 5.81 7.94
CA VAL A 193 -21.43 6.07 6.87
C VAL A 193 -22.13 4.77 6.53
N GLY A 194 -23.45 4.74 6.69
CA GLY A 194 -24.30 3.67 6.20
C GLY A 194 -24.41 3.71 4.68
N LEU A 195 -24.07 2.62 4.01
CA LEU A 195 -24.07 2.53 2.54
C LEU A 195 -25.46 2.28 1.95
N SER A 196 -26.47 2.01 2.78
CA SER A 196 -27.85 1.83 2.29
C SER A 196 -28.68 3.11 2.37
N ASP A 197 -28.44 3.93 3.38
CA ASP A 197 -29.25 5.11 3.70
C ASP A 197 -28.46 6.42 3.70
N GLY A 198 -27.13 6.34 3.63
CA GLY A 198 -26.25 7.49 3.77
C GLY A 198 -26.14 8.04 5.19
N GLY A 199 -26.63 7.30 6.19
CA GLY A 199 -26.61 7.77 7.56
C GLY A 199 -25.17 8.00 8.04
N VAL A 200 -24.84 9.25 8.39
CA VAL A 200 -23.56 9.57 9.02
C VAL A 200 -23.74 9.54 10.54
N THR A 201 -22.93 8.72 11.23
CA THR A 201 -22.96 8.64 12.71
C THR A 201 -21.59 8.94 13.29
N ASP A 202 -21.55 9.87 14.23
CA ASP A 202 -20.37 10.17 15.05
C ASP A 202 -20.30 9.18 16.22
N LEU A 203 -19.19 8.46 16.34
CA LEU A 203 -18.93 7.45 17.36
C LEU A 203 -18.07 7.98 18.52
N GLY A 204 -17.70 9.26 18.47
CA GLY A 204 -16.86 9.95 19.44
C GLY A 204 -15.37 9.87 19.11
N PRO A 205 -14.50 10.18 20.08
CA PRO A 205 -13.05 10.18 19.90
C PRO A 205 -12.51 8.81 19.49
N GLY A 206 -11.57 8.81 18.56
CA GLY A 206 -10.82 7.62 18.15
C GLY A 206 -10.20 7.75 16.77
N ALA A 207 -9.28 6.85 16.46
CA ALA A 207 -8.48 6.81 15.24
C ALA A 207 -8.31 5.38 14.72
N SER A 208 -7.83 5.25 13.48
CA SER A 208 -7.48 3.96 12.85
C SER A 208 -8.55 2.87 13.03
N PRO A 209 -9.80 3.10 12.58
CA PRO A 209 -10.85 2.10 12.71
C PRO A 209 -10.53 0.85 11.89
N VAL A 210 -10.88 -0.32 12.41
CA VAL A 210 -10.90 -1.57 11.65
C VAL A 210 -12.06 -2.45 12.08
N PHE A 211 -12.67 -3.15 11.13
CA PHE A 211 -13.71 -4.12 11.42
C PHE A 211 -13.15 -5.52 11.55
N GLY A 212 -13.59 -6.24 12.57
CA GLY A 212 -13.36 -7.68 12.73
C GLY A 212 -14.33 -8.50 11.89
N PRO A 213 -14.05 -9.80 11.69
CA PRO A 213 -14.86 -10.68 10.83
C PRO A 213 -16.31 -10.84 11.32
N ASN A 214 -16.57 -10.60 12.61
CA ASN A 214 -17.90 -10.70 13.20
C ASN A 214 -18.67 -9.36 13.21
N GLY A 215 -18.14 -8.31 12.57
CA GLY A 215 -18.73 -6.96 12.57
C GLY A 215 -18.31 -6.08 13.75
N GLU A 216 -17.41 -6.57 14.60
CA GLU A 216 -16.81 -5.82 15.71
C GLU A 216 -16.01 -4.64 15.17
N LEU A 217 -15.99 -3.52 15.90
CA LEU A 217 -15.20 -2.34 15.53
C LEU A 217 -14.07 -2.14 16.54
N ALA A 218 -12.83 -2.28 16.10
CA ALA A 218 -11.65 -1.86 16.86
C ALA A 218 -11.20 -0.47 16.44
N SER A 219 -10.68 0.29 17.39
CA SER A 219 -10.09 1.62 17.14
C SER A 219 -9.13 2.02 18.24
N VAL A 220 -8.28 2.99 17.94
CA VAL A 220 -7.34 3.58 18.90
C VAL A 220 -7.98 4.80 19.53
N LEU A 221 -8.14 4.78 20.85
CA LEU A 221 -8.50 5.95 21.62
C LEU A 221 -7.22 6.65 22.08
N ASP A 222 -6.92 7.78 21.46
CA ASP A 222 -5.82 8.66 21.85
C ASP A 222 -6.37 9.77 22.75
N GLU A 223 -6.02 9.75 24.04
CA GLU A 223 -6.47 10.81 24.96
C GLU A 223 -5.53 12.01 24.83
N PRO A 224 -6.00 13.16 24.29
CA PRO A 224 -5.14 14.32 24.11
C PRO A 224 -4.70 14.90 25.47
N GLY A 225 -3.40 14.85 25.74
CA GLY A 225 -2.73 15.88 26.52
C GLY A 225 -2.71 15.75 28.05
N ASP A 226 -2.91 14.56 28.62
CA ASP A 226 -2.75 14.32 30.07
C ASP A 226 -1.70 13.26 30.43
N GLY A 227 -0.93 12.79 29.44
CA GLY A 227 0.06 11.72 29.63
C GLY A 227 -0.56 10.33 29.78
N ARG A 228 -1.86 10.17 29.47
CA ARG A 228 -2.46 8.86 29.28
C ARG A 228 -1.95 8.24 27.98
N GLN A 229 -1.80 6.92 28.06
CA GLN A 229 -1.31 6.10 26.96
C GLN A 229 -2.48 5.79 26.01
N PRO A 230 -2.20 5.59 24.72
CA PRO A 230 -3.23 5.13 23.79
C PRO A 230 -3.78 3.79 24.26
N VAL A 231 -5.09 3.62 24.07
CA VAL A 231 -5.84 2.40 24.39
C VAL A 231 -6.49 1.90 23.12
N ILE A 232 -6.42 0.59 22.88
CA ILE A 232 -7.25 -0.05 21.86
C ILE A 232 -8.58 -0.40 22.51
N GLN A 233 -9.67 0.08 21.90
CA GLN A 233 -11.04 -0.28 22.27
C GLN A 233 -11.65 -1.17 21.19
N ILE A 234 -12.40 -2.19 21.60
CA ILE A 234 -13.17 -3.07 20.71
C ILE A 234 -14.64 -3.03 21.11
N ARG A 235 -15.52 -2.83 20.14
CA ARG A 235 -16.98 -2.82 20.30
C ARG A 235 -17.58 -4.02 19.59
N ASP A 236 -18.53 -4.73 20.22
CA ASP A 236 -19.25 -5.86 19.59
C ASP A 236 -20.11 -5.41 18.41
N ASP A 237 -20.64 -4.19 18.50
CA ASP A 237 -21.39 -3.50 17.46
C ASP A 237 -20.86 -2.07 17.39
N VAL A 238 -20.85 -1.48 16.20
CA VAL A 238 -20.44 -0.10 15.93
C VAL A 238 -21.00 0.89 16.96
N PHE A 239 -22.25 0.66 17.39
CA PHE A 239 -22.99 1.56 18.28
C PHE A 239 -23.01 1.11 19.75
N SER A 240 -22.33 0.02 20.11
CA SER A 240 -22.25 -0.44 21.49
C SER A 240 -21.15 0.29 22.27
N GLU A 241 -21.23 0.23 23.59
CA GLU A 241 -20.07 0.53 24.44
C GLU A 241 -18.92 -0.46 24.15
N PRO A 242 -17.66 -0.07 24.40
CA PRO A 242 -16.53 -0.97 24.29
C PRO A 242 -16.70 -2.22 25.16
N ARG A 243 -16.58 -3.40 24.55
CA ARG A 243 -16.57 -4.69 25.25
C ARG A 243 -15.23 -4.94 25.94
N LEU A 244 -14.18 -4.38 25.35
CA LEU A 244 -12.80 -4.63 25.69
C LEU A 244 -12.00 -3.36 25.44
N GLU A 245 -11.18 -3.00 26.42
CA GLU A 245 -10.22 -1.92 26.34
C GLU A 245 -8.91 -2.43 26.93
N PHE A 246 -7.81 -2.24 26.22
CA PHE A 246 -6.48 -2.60 26.71
C PHE A 246 -5.43 -1.58 26.28
N PRO A 247 -4.46 -1.29 27.16
CA PRO A 247 -3.41 -0.32 26.86
C PRO A 247 -2.48 -0.89 25.79
N VAL A 248 -1.96 -0.01 24.93
CA VAL A 248 -0.96 -0.40 23.93
C VAL A 248 0.48 -0.32 24.49
N PHE A 249 0.61 -0.26 25.82
CA PHE A 249 1.82 0.18 26.50
C PHE A 249 2.99 -0.81 26.47
N VAL A 250 4.18 -0.23 26.34
CA VAL A 250 5.47 -0.86 26.64
C VAL A 250 6.09 -0.15 27.83
N GLU A 251 6.46 -0.91 28.86
CA GLU A 251 7.06 -0.37 30.07
C GLU A 251 8.32 0.45 29.76
N GLY A 252 8.25 1.77 30.01
CA GLY A 252 9.35 2.70 29.78
C GLY A 252 9.23 3.60 28.53
N ALA A 253 8.18 3.44 27.72
CA ALA A 253 7.96 4.27 26.54
C ALA A 253 7.49 5.69 26.87
N GLU A 254 8.24 6.71 26.45
CA GLU A 254 7.87 8.14 26.63
C GLU A 254 6.89 8.65 25.56
N GLU A 255 6.91 8.06 24.36
CA GLU A 255 6.00 8.39 23.26
C GLU A 255 5.60 7.08 22.57
N PHE A 256 4.30 6.82 22.50
CA PHE A 256 3.75 5.61 21.90
C PHE A 256 2.52 6.00 21.08
N THR A 257 2.48 5.57 19.82
CA THR A 257 1.29 5.71 18.96
C THR A 257 0.89 4.34 18.45
N ALA A 258 -0.40 4.15 18.18
CA ALA A 258 -0.92 2.94 17.54
C ALA A 258 -1.73 3.33 16.31
N ARG A 259 -1.52 2.63 15.19
CA ARG A 259 -2.23 2.86 13.92
C ARG A 259 -2.26 1.59 13.07
N HIS A 260 -2.93 1.65 11.93
CA HIS A 260 -3.00 0.53 10.97
C HIS A 260 -3.44 -0.78 11.64
N LEU A 261 -4.59 -0.73 12.33
CA LEU A 261 -5.12 -1.91 13.00
C LEU A 261 -5.61 -2.93 11.97
N SER A 262 -5.43 -4.22 12.26
CA SER A 262 -5.93 -5.31 11.43
C SER A 262 -6.31 -6.51 12.28
N PHE A 263 -7.52 -7.04 12.09
CA PHE A 263 -7.91 -8.32 12.67
C PHE A 263 -7.38 -9.48 11.82
N ASP A 264 -7.09 -10.60 12.45
CA ASP A 264 -7.03 -11.86 11.72
C ASP A 264 -8.45 -12.29 11.25
N PRO A 265 -8.55 -13.17 10.23
CA PRO A 265 -9.85 -13.62 9.73
C PRO A 265 -10.71 -14.37 10.75
N GLY A 266 -10.11 -14.91 11.82
CA GLY A 266 -10.83 -15.54 12.93
C GLY A 266 -11.39 -14.54 13.94
N GLY A 267 -10.82 -13.34 14.04
CA GLY A 267 -11.14 -12.34 15.07
C GLY A 267 -10.52 -12.67 16.43
N ASP A 268 -9.64 -13.66 16.47
CA ASP A 268 -8.94 -14.13 17.67
C ASP A 268 -7.67 -13.30 17.94
N ARG A 269 -7.16 -12.57 16.95
CA ARG A 269 -5.98 -11.72 17.06
C ARG A 269 -6.21 -10.34 16.46
N LEU A 270 -5.54 -9.36 17.05
CA LEU A 270 -5.45 -8.01 16.52
C LEU A 270 -3.99 -7.63 16.32
N TYR A 271 -3.70 -7.06 15.17
CA TYR A 271 -2.41 -6.50 14.79
C TYR A 271 -2.49 -4.98 14.70
N TRP A 272 -1.39 -4.29 14.99
CA TRP A 272 -1.27 -2.84 14.77
C TRP A 272 0.18 -2.43 14.59
N GLU A 273 0.40 -1.29 13.95
CA GLU A 273 1.69 -0.63 13.93
C GLU A 273 1.82 0.26 15.16
N ALA A 274 2.93 0.13 15.88
CA ALA A 274 3.33 1.06 16.92
C ALA A 274 4.61 1.81 16.56
N ALA A 275 4.65 3.11 16.90
CA ALA A 275 5.90 3.87 16.88
C ALA A 275 6.50 3.90 18.30
N TYR A 276 7.51 3.06 18.54
CA TYR A 276 8.31 3.01 19.76
C TYR A 276 9.75 2.58 19.43
N GLU A 277 10.74 3.48 19.64
CA GLU A 277 12.16 3.26 19.27
C GLU A 277 12.40 2.76 17.82
N GLY A 278 11.47 3.10 16.92
CA GLY A 278 11.30 2.50 15.59
C GLY A 278 9.81 2.31 15.31
N ARG A 279 9.44 1.97 14.07
CA ARG A 279 8.06 1.52 13.78
C ARG A 279 8.07 -0.01 13.75
N SER A 280 7.22 -0.65 14.55
CA SER A 280 7.11 -2.11 14.60
C SER A 280 5.65 -2.55 14.61
N ALA A 281 5.38 -3.72 14.06
CA ALA A 281 4.08 -4.36 14.15
C ALA A 281 3.99 -5.09 15.49
N TRP A 282 2.79 -5.09 16.05
CA TRP A 282 2.46 -5.71 17.33
C TRP A 282 1.24 -6.59 17.14
N GLU A 283 1.11 -7.58 18.00
CA GLU A 283 -0.06 -8.46 18.06
C GLU A 283 -0.63 -8.55 19.48
N ALA A 284 -1.93 -8.82 19.57
CA ALA A 284 -2.61 -9.20 20.81
C ALA A 284 -3.55 -10.38 20.55
N ASP A 285 -3.48 -11.38 21.43
CA ASP A 285 -4.43 -12.49 21.48
C ASP A 285 -5.71 -12.01 22.19
N LEU A 286 -6.83 -11.96 21.46
CA LEU A 286 -8.13 -11.52 21.96
C LEU A 286 -8.93 -12.63 22.65
N THR A 287 -8.44 -13.88 22.61
CA THR A 287 -9.09 -15.02 23.28
C THR A 287 -8.81 -15.04 24.79
N VAL A 288 -7.78 -14.31 25.24
CA VAL A 288 -7.46 -14.15 26.65
C VAL A 288 -8.25 -13.00 27.28
N GLY A 289 -8.61 -13.13 28.56
CA GLY A 289 -9.48 -12.15 29.23
C GLY A 289 -8.85 -10.75 29.43
N GLN A 290 -7.53 -10.61 29.28
CA GLN A 290 -6.78 -9.36 29.35
C GLN A 290 -5.68 -9.40 28.28
N PRO A 291 -5.99 -9.04 27.03
CA PRO A 291 -5.00 -8.94 25.97
C PRO A 291 -3.90 -7.96 26.34
N ALA A 292 -2.68 -8.27 25.93
CA ALA A 292 -1.53 -7.40 26.03
C ALA A 292 -0.80 -7.46 24.69
N GLY A 293 -0.27 -6.31 24.26
CA GLY A 293 0.51 -6.27 23.04
C GLY A 293 1.88 -6.90 23.21
N THR A 294 2.25 -7.71 22.22
CA THR A 294 3.60 -8.22 22.05
C THR A 294 4.14 -7.79 20.69
N PRO A 295 5.41 -7.41 20.58
CA PRO A 295 6.00 -7.06 19.30
C PRO A 295 6.02 -8.30 18.40
N LEU A 296 5.74 -8.10 17.11
CA LEU A 296 5.84 -9.15 16.11
C LEU A 296 7.33 -9.39 15.80
N GLU A 297 7.92 -10.38 16.44
CA GLU A 297 9.31 -10.79 16.20
C GLU A 297 9.36 -11.86 15.12
N ALA A 298 10.06 -11.58 14.00
CA ALA A 298 10.32 -12.58 12.97
C ALA A 298 11.81 -12.94 12.93
N PHE A 299 12.10 -14.24 12.91
CA PHE A 299 13.44 -14.78 12.69
C PHE A 299 13.92 -14.43 11.28
N GLY A 300 15.13 -13.87 11.19
CA GLY A 300 15.75 -13.46 9.92
C GLY A 300 15.57 -11.99 9.56
N ALA A 301 14.74 -11.25 10.29
CA ALA A 301 14.83 -9.79 10.31
C ALA A 301 16.19 -9.42 10.95
N GLU A 302 17.07 -8.76 10.19
CA GLU A 302 18.35 -8.28 10.73
C GLU A 302 18.09 -7.41 11.98
N GLU A 303 19.02 -7.35 12.94
CA GLU A 303 18.90 -6.46 14.10
C GLU A 303 18.57 -5.04 13.62
N GLY A 304 17.35 -4.57 13.91
CA GLY A 304 16.86 -3.26 13.48
C GLY A 304 15.87 -3.24 12.31
N ALA A 305 15.44 -4.39 11.77
CA ALA A 305 14.29 -4.44 10.89
C ALA A 305 12.98 -4.22 11.67
N GLY A 306 12.19 -3.25 11.21
CA GLY A 306 10.85 -2.97 11.72
C GLY A 306 9.77 -3.48 10.76
N PHE A 307 8.61 -3.86 11.27
CA PHE A 307 7.43 -4.15 10.46
C PHE A 307 6.44 -3.01 10.57
N VAL A 308 5.86 -2.57 9.45
CA VAL A 308 4.86 -1.52 9.43
C VAL A 308 3.64 -1.94 8.64
N ALA A 309 2.53 -1.23 8.84
CA ALA A 309 1.26 -1.47 8.16
C ALA A 309 0.81 -2.96 8.16
N PRO A 310 0.64 -3.58 9.34
CA PRO A 310 0.21 -4.96 9.38
C PRO A 310 -1.21 -5.13 8.82
N SER A 311 -1.40 -6.18 8.06
CA SER A 311 -2.68 -6.61 7.53
C SER A 311 -2.76 -8.13 7.58
N SER A 312 -3.83 -8.71 8.12
CA SER A 312 -3.98 -10.17 8.14
C SER A 312 -5.08 -10.61 7.17
N ARG A 313 -4.77 -11.62 6.37
CA ARG A 313 -5.69 -12.21 5.38
C ARG A 313 -6.01 -13.67 5.63
N ASP A 314 -5.09 -14.41 6.26
CA ASP A 314 -5.24 -15.82 6.61
C ASP A 314 -4.94 -16.00 8.10
N ALA A 315 -5.58 -17.01 8.70
CA ALA A 315 -5.24 -17.43 10.05
C ALA A 315 -3.73 -17.70 10.13
N ASP A 316 -3.08 -17.13 11.15
CA ASP A 316 -1.65 -17.25 11.45
C ASP A 316 -0.68 -16.54 10.49
N THR A 317 -1.15 -15.73 9.53
CA THR A 317 -0.27 -14.91 8.67
C THR A 317 -0.56 -13.43 8.80
N VAL A 318 0.48 -12.62 8.65
CA VAL A 318 0.39 -11.15 8.67
C VAL A 318 1.20 -10.59 7.50
N ASP A 319 0.50 -9.97 6.56
CA ASP A 319 1.09 -9.16 5.52
C ASP A 319 1.65 -7.87 6.15
N VAL A 320 2.89 -7.53 5.85
CA VAL A 320 3.60 -6.38 6.44
C VAL A 320 4.52 -5.73 5.41
N ILE A 321 4.92 -4.49 5.67
CA ILE A 321 6.12 -3.91 5.05
C ILE A 321 7.26 -4.03 6.04
N ALA A 322 8.27 -4.82 5.70
CA ALA A 322 9.54 -4.86 6.39
C ALA A 322 10.36 -3.62 6.01
N THR A 323 10.82 -2.86 7.00
CA THR A 323 11.75 -1.73 6.85
C THR A 323 13.10 -2.14 7.42
N CYS A 324 14.11 -2.35 6.58
CA CYS A 324 15.40 -2.88 7.01
C CYS A 324 16.32 -1.76 7.55
N CYS A 325 16.69 -1.91 8.83
CA CYS A 325 17.65 -1.19 9.68
C CYS A 325 17.34 0.28 10.08
N PRO A 326 17.60 0.66 11.36
CA PRO A 326 17.49 2.04 11.80
C PRO A 326 18.58 2.90 11.15
N VAL A 327 18.18 4.08 10.70
CA VAL A 327 19.05 5.16 10.25
C VAL A 327 19.81 5.72 11.46
N THR A 328 20.89 5.06 11.89
CA THR A 328 21.92 5.76 12.69
C THR A 328 22.85 6.47 11.72
N ASP A 329 22.83 7.80 11.75
CA ASP A 329 23.72 8.73 11.03
C ASP A 329 23.46 8.99 9.52
N GLY A 330 22.23 9.40 9.19
CA GLY A 330 22.01 10.47 8.19
C GLY A 330 22.20 10.17 6.70
N ASP A 331 22.58 8.96 6.29
CA ASP A 331 22.69 8.55 4.88
C ASP A 331 21.82 7.30 4.59
N LEU A 332 20.83 7.42 3.68
CA LEU A 332 19.94 6.34 3.19
C LEU A 332 20.69 5.39 2.21
N PRO A 333 20.34 4.08 2.08
CA PRO A 333 18.95 3.61 1.92
C PRO A 333 18.55 2.46 2.86
N ALA A 334 17.52 2.70 3.66
CA ALA A 334 16.69 1.63 4.20
C ALA A 334 15.98 0.98 3.01
N THR A 335 16.23 -0.31 2.80
CA THR A 335 15.42 -1.11 1.88
C THR A 335 14.11 -1.45 2.58
N ALA A 336 13.01 -1.44 1.82
CA ALA A 336 11.73 -1.87 2.33
C ALA A 336 11.14 -2.91 1.39
N ALA A 337 10.53 -3.93 1.96
CA ALA A 337 9.92 -5.02 1.21
C ALA A 337 8.52 -5.31 1.76
N PHE A 338 7.57 -5.40 0.85
CA PHE A 338 6.26 -5.98 1.13
C PHE A 338 6.38 -7.50 1.17
N GLY A 339 5.77 -8.14 2.16
CA GLY A 339 5.80 -9.60 2.30
C GLY A 339 4.89 -10.09 3.41
N VAL A 340 5.06 -11.37 3.76
CA VAL A 340 4.21 -12.07 4.73
C VAL A 340 5.05 -12.58 5.88
N VAL A 341 4.65 -12.30 7.10
CA VAL A 341 5.12 -12.99 8.30
C VAL A 341 4.24 -14.22 8.53
N GLN A 342 4.87 -15.40 8.59
CA GLN A 342 4.20 -16.69 8.70
C GLN A 342 4.90 -17.60 9.73
N PRO A 343 4.25 -18.64 10.27
CA PRO A 343 4.87 -19.54 11.23
C PRO A 343 5.95 -20.39 10.55
N GLY A 344 7.17 -20.35 11.08
CA GLY A 344 8.30 -21.17 10.66
C GLY A 344 8.75 -22.17 11.75
N PRO A 345 9.62 -23.14 11.41
CA PRO A 345 10.11 -24.17 12.33
C PRO A 345 10.89 -23.61 13.54
N GLN A 346 11.41 -22.39 13.45
CA GLN A 346 12.15 -21.73 14.53
C GLN A 346 11.42 -20.54 15.16
N GLY A 347 10.22 -20.21 14.67
CA GLY A 347 9.45 -19.02 15.03
C GLY A 347 8.86 -18.35 13.80
N PRO A 348 8.24 -17.17 13.92
CA PRO A 348 7.72 -16.44 12.76
C PRO A 348 8.85 -16.13 11.76
N GLU A 349 8.60 -16.26 10.47
CA GLU A 349 9.54 -16.01 9.38
C GLU A 349 8.94 -15.02 8.39
N PHE A 350 9.74 -14.07 7.91
CA PHE A 350 9.32 -13.11 6.89
C PHE A 350 9.65 -13.63 5.48
N ALA A 351 8.62 -13.79 4.66
CA ALA A 351 8.72 -14.16 3.25
C ALA A 351 8.45 -12.90 2.37
N PRO A 352 9.47 -12.32 1.73
CA PRO A 352 9.28 -11.15 0.88
C PRO A 352 8.47 -11.52 -0.38
N ILE A 353 7.50 -10.68 -0.73
CA ILE A 353 6.75 -10.74 -2.00
C ILE A 353 7.37 -9.77 -3.02
N ALA A 354 7.61 -8.52 -2.61
CA ALA A 354 8.16 -7.49 -3.49
C ALA A 354 8.98 -6.45 -2.73
N SER A 355 10.06 -5.96 -3.34
CA SER A 355 10.78 -4.78 -2.87
C SER A 355 9.98 -3.52 -3.22
N LEU A 356 9.82 -2.57 -2.29
CA LEU A 356 9.13 -1.31 -2.58
C LEU A 356 9.81 -0.54 -3.72
N THR A 357 11.14 -0.65 -3.83
CA THR A 357 11.89 -0.07 -4.95
C THR A 357 11.45 -0.69 -6.29
N ASP A 358 11.24 -2.00 -6.32
CA ASP A 358 10.82 -2.74 -7.52
C ASP A 358 9.39 -2.37 -7.91
N LEU A 359 8.56 -2.05 -6.91
CA LEU A 359 7.21 -1.51 -7.12
C LEU A 359 7.21 -0.07 -7.65
N GLY A 360 8.37 0.58 -7.76
CA GLY A 360 8.45 2.01 -8.09
C GLY A 360 7.94 2.91 -6.94
N VAL A 361 7.91 2.38 -5.72
CA VAL A 361 7.58 3.08 -4.47
C VAL A 361 8.90 3.53 -3.83
N PRO A 362 9.36 4.78 -4.03
CA PRO A 362 10.46 5.34 -3.26
C PRO A 362 10.09 5.28 -1.80
N PHE A 363 10.88 4.53 -1.04
CA PHE A 363 10.73 4.42 0.38
C PHE A 363 11.00 5.78 1.03
N ASP A 364 9.97 6.35 1.65
CA ASP A 364 10.10 7.44 2.61
C ASP A 364 9.86 6.87 4.00
N PRO A 365 10.89 6.75 4.87
CA PRO A 365 10.71 6.26 6.23
C PRO A 365 9.79 7.16 7.08
N ALA A 366 9.62 8.42 6.68
CA ALA A 366 8.67 9.32 7.30
C ALA A 366 7.26 9.21 6.70
N GLY A 367 7.11 8.56 5.54
CA GLY A 367 5.85 8.40 4.83
C GLY A 367 4.82 7.55 5.60
N ASP A 368 3.56 7.71 5.21
CA ASP A 368 2.45 6.90 5.71
C ASP A 368 2.29 5.69 4.78
N LEU A 369 3.19 4.73 4.95
CA LEU A 369 3.09 3.43 4.28
C LEU A 369 1.85 2.70 4.79
N PHE A 370 1.07 2.12 3.88
CA PHE A 370 -0.07 1.29 4.26
C PHE A 370 -0.17 0.05 3.36
N VAL A 371 -0.74 -1.00 3.94
CA VAL A 371 -1.13 -2.25 3.27
C VAL A 371 -2.59 -2.49 3.63
N ALA A 372 -3.42 -2.77 2.64
CA ALA A 372 -4.79 -3.22 2.86
C ALA A 372 -5.11 -4.38 1.92
N PRO A 373 -5.83 -5.42 2.40
CA PRO A 373 -6.13 -6.58 1.57
C PRO A 373 -7.19 -6.18 0.54
N ALA A 374 -6.95 -6.51 -0.74
CA ALA A 374 -7.91 -6.34 -1.83
C ALA A 374 -8.61 -7.67 -2.19
N GLY A 375 -8.36 -8.73 -1.41
CA GLY A 375 -8.89 -10.05 -1.67
C GLY A 375 -8.42 -10.56 -3.03
N THR A 376 -9.36 -11.02 -3.87
CA THR A 376 -9.10 -11.46 -5.24
C THR A 376 -9.54 -10.44 -6.28
N ALA A 377 -9.67 -9.18 -5.91
CA ALA A 377 -10.09 -8.13 -6.84
C ALA A 377 -8.92 -7.57 -7.63
N TRP A 378 -9.18 -7.35 -8.92
CA TRP A 378 -8.21 -6.89 -9.91
C TRP A 378 -8.77 -5.77 -10.76
N VAL A 379 -7.90 -4.97 -11.33
CA VAL A 379 -8.29 -3.95 -12.29
C VAL A 379 -7.88 -4.42 -13.68
N THR A 380 -8.83 -4.50 -14.60
CA THR A 380 -8.52 -4.75 -16.02
C THR A 380 -8.78 -3.51 -16.83
N GLN A 381 -7.85 -3.19 -17.72
CA GLN A 381 -8.06 -2.15 -18.72
C GLN A 381 -8.67 -2.79 -19.97
N ALA A 382 -9.98 -2.64 -20.16
CA ALA A 382 -10.60 -3.02 -21.42
C ALA A 382 -10.04 -2.14 -22.56
N GLU A 383 -9.76 -2.72 -23.74
CA GLU A 383 -9.30 -1.95 -24.91
C GLU A 383 -10.25 -0.78 -25.20
N GLY A 384 -9.77 0.45 -25.00
CA GLY A 384 -10.54 1.68 -25.24
C GLY A 384 -11.59 2.03 -24.17
N GLY A 385 -11.65 1.31 -23.05
CA GLY A 385 -12.56 1.55 -21.92
C GLY A 385 -11.86 2.06 -20.66
N PRO A 386 -12.62 2.57 -19.66
CA PRO A 386 -12.07 2.84 -18.33
C PRO A 386 -11.64 1.53 -17.65
N PRO A 387 -10.64 1.57 -16.76
CA PRO A 387 -10.26 0.42 -15.95
C PRO A 387 -11.46 -0.08 -15.13
N ALA A 388 -11.76 -1.37 -15.17
CA ALA A 388 -12.89 -1.97 -14.47
C ALA A 388 -12.43 -3.01 -13.46
N TRP A 389 -13.15 -3.13 -12.34
CA TRP A 389 -12.85 -4.13 -11.32
C TRP A 389 -13.38 -5.50 -11.74
N VAL A 390 -12.51 -6.49 -11.78
CA VAL A 390 -12.82 -7.89 -12.08
C VAL A 390 -12.30 -8.80 -11.00
N GLN A 391 -12.91 -9.98 -10.87
CA GLN A 391 -12.43 -10.99 -9.96
C GLN A 391 -11.28 -11.74 -10.65
N GLY A 392 -10.10 -11.69 -10.06
CA GLY A 392 -8.98 -12.51 -10.50
C GLY A 392 -8.85 -13.77 -9.66
N GLU A 393 -7.88 -14.60 -10.02
CA GLU A 393 -7.64 -15.88 -9.34
C GLU A 393 -6.66 -15.76 -8.18
N ARG A 394 -5.96 -14.63 -8.08
CA ARG A 394 -4.86 -14.39 -7.16
C ARG A 394 -5.26 -13.37 -6.10
N SER A 395 -4.70 -13.54 -4.92
CA SER A 395 -4.75 -12.53 -3.87
C SER A 395 -3.99 -11.27 -4.30
N ALA A 396 -4.54 -10.11 -3.93
CA ALA A 396 -3.98 -8.81 -4.19
C ALA A 396 -4.09 -7.89 -2.96
N TRP A 397 -3.22 -6.88 -2.92
CA TRP A 397 -3.15 -5.88 -1.86
C TRP A 397 -3.07 -4.48 -2.44
N PHE A 398 -3.69 -3.55 -1.73
CA PHE A 398 -3.36 -2.14 -1.82
C PHE A 398 -2.09 -1.88 -1.04
N VAL A 399 -1.04 -1.48 -1.75
CA VAL A 399 0.22 -1.03 -1.15
C VAL A 399 0.44 0.42 -1.55
N GLY A 400 0.66 1.28 -0.57
CA GLY A 400 0.85 2.71 -0.82
C GLY A 400 1.89 3.35 0.07
N ASP A 401 2.38 4.52 -0.37
CA ASP A 401 3.36 5.37 0.34
C ASP A 401 2.75 6.67 0.89
N GLY A 402 1.43 6.74 0.93
CA GLY A 402 0.69 7.94 1.27
C GLY A 402 0.67 8.99 0.16
N GLN A 403 1.21 8.70 -1.03
CA GLN A 403 1.10 9.55 -2.23
C GLN A 403 0.71 8.77 -3.48
N ARG A 404 0.96 7.48 -3.51
CA ARG A 404 0.64 6.57 -4.60
C ARG A 404 0.05 5.30 -4.03
N LEU A 405 -0.80 4.70 -4.84
CA LEU A 405 -1.44 3.43 -4.59
C LEU A 405 -1.11 2.47 -5.72
N PHE A 406 -0.67 1.29 -5.32
CA PHE A 406 -0.40 0.15 -6.19
C PHE A 406 -1.33 -0.99 -5.80
N LEU A 407 -1.76 -1.75 -6.80
CA LEU A 407 -2.34 -3.07 -6.60
C LEU A 407 -1.22 -4.08 -6.79
N VAL A 408 -0.83 -4.77 -5.74
CA VAL A 408 0.27 -5.75 -5.74
C VAL A 408 -0.32 -7.14 -5.62
N ASP A 409 0.17 -8.09 -6.39
CA ASP A 409 -0.30 -9.47 -6.37
C ASP A 409 0.61 -10.41 -5.57
N ALA A 410 0.15 -11.65 -5.37
CA ALA A 410 0.88 -12.66 -4.61
C ALA A 410 2.25 -13.04 -5.21
N ASN A 411 2.52 -12.67 -6.47
CA ASN A 411 3.81 -12.87 -7.14
C ASN A 411 4.67 -11.59 -7.16
N GLY A 412 4.21 -10.50 -6.52
CA GLY A 412 4.91 -9.23 -6.49
C GLY A 412 4.76 -8.38 -7.76
N VAL A 413 3.84 -8.74 -8.66
CA VAL A 413 3.47 -7.90 -9.79
C VAL A 413 2.65 -6.72 -9.26
N ALA A 414 3.08 -5.50 -9.57
CA ALA A 414 2.38 -4.30 -9.14
C ALA A 414 1.85 -3.47 -10.31
N GLU A 415 0.59 -3.12 -10.21
CA GLU A 415 -0.07 -2.21 -11.12
C GLU A 415 -0.31 -0.86 -10.42
N PRO A 416 0.22 0.25 -10.95
CA PRO A 416 -0.05 1.57 -10.39
C PRO A 416 -1.53 1.91 -10.61
N LEU A 417 -2.28 2.06 -9.53
CA LEU A 417 -3.70 2.42 -9.60
C LEU A 417 -3.88 3.93 -9.66
N ARG A 418 -3.19 4.66 -8.77
CA ARG A 418 -3.42 6.10 -8.63
C ARG A 418 -2.33 6.86 -7.89
N GLY A 419 -2.25 8.17 -8.14
CA GLY A 419 -1.59 9.14 -7.27
C GLY A 419 -2.57 9.82 -6.30
N ASP A 420 -2.01 10.57 -5.35
CA ASP A 420 -2.67 11.39 -4.34
C ASP A 420 -3.53 10.61 -3.33
N VAL A 421 -3.23 9.33 -3.07
CA VAL A 421 -3.94 8.48 -2.09
C VAL A 421 -3.13 8.34 -0.81
N ALA A 422 -3.73 8.73 0.31
CA ALA A 422 -3.16 8.61 1.66
C ALA A 422 -3.48 7.26 2.31
N SER A 423 -4.69 6.72 2.09
CA SER A 423 -5.11 5.40 2.58
C SER A 423 -6.25 4.85 1.72
N ALA A 424 -6.45 3.54 1.74
CA ALA A 424 -7.46 2.85 0.95
C ALA A 424 -8.06 1.69 1.72
N ALA A 425 -9.34 1.39 1.45
CA ALA A 425 -10.00 0.18 1.92
C ALA A 425 -10.81 -0.45 0.80
N PHE A 426 -10.76 -1.78 0.74
CA PHE A 426 -11.55 -2.59 -0.16
C PHE A 426 -12.86 -3.01 0.50
N ASN A 427 -13.96 -3.02 -0.26
CA ASN A 427 -15.25 -3.50 0.21
C ASN A 427 -15.31 -5.04 0.06
N PRO A 428 -15.26 -5.81 1.16
CA PRO A 428 -15.25 -7.27 1.08
C PRO A 428 -16.56 -7.84 0.49
N ALA A 429 -17.66 -7.10 0.56
CA ALA A 429 -18.94 -7.48 -0.03
C ALA A 429 -19.16 -6.94 -1.46
N ALA A 430 -18.13 -6.34 -2.07
CA ALA A 430 -18.23 -5.81 -3.42
C ALA A 430 -18.68 -6.91 -4.40
N PRO A 431 -19.67 -6.64 -5.26
CA PRO A 431 -19.97 -7.51 -6.39
C PRO A 431 -18.87 -7.33 -7.42
N VAL A 432 -17.71 -7.95 -7.19
CA VAL A 432 -16.67 -7.98 -8.21
C VAL A 432 -17.21 -8.82 -9.34
N GLY A 433 -17.27 -8.24 -10.55
CA GLY A 433 -17.87 -8.92 -11.69
C GLY A 433 -17.18 -10.26 -11.91
N ALA A 434 -17.96 -11.36 -11.91
CA ALA A 434 -17.51 -12.59 -12.56
C ALA A 434 -17.08 -12.19 -13.97
N GLN A 435 -15.87 -12.60 -14.39
CA GLN A 435 -15.38 -12.37 -15.75
C GLN A 435 -16.55 -12.53 -16.73
N PRO A 436 -16.81 -11.54 -17.62
CA PRO A 436 -17.85 -11.72 -18.62
C PRO A 436 -17.59 -13.05 -19.30
N PRO A 437 -18.60 -13.94 -19.41
CA PRO A 437 -18.40 -15.26 -19.98
C PRO A 437 -17.72 -15.06 -21.32
N VAL A 438 -16.51 -15.61 -21.47
CA VAL A 438 -15.80 -15.65 -22.74
C VAL A 438 -16.82 -16.00 -23.80
N SER A 439 -17.08 -15.04 -24.68
CA SER A 439 -18.11 -15.15 -25.71
C SER A 439 -17.87 -16.48 -26.42
N PRO A 440 -18.86 -17.38 -26.51
CA PRO A 440 -18.63 -18.74 -26.95
C PRO A 440 -17.95 -18.70 -28.30
N GLU A 441 -16.74 -19.25 -28.32
CA GLU A 441 -15.89 -19.42 -29.49
C GLU A 441 -16.77 -19.87 -30.67
N GLU A 442 -16.82 -19.03 -31.71
CA GLU A 442 -17.58 -19.31 -32.91
C GLU A 442 -17.21 -20.72 -33.37
N THR A 443 -18.22 -21.59 -33.39
CA THR A 443 -18.07 -22.96 -33.85
C THR A 443 -17.42 -22.92 -35.24
N PRO A 444 -16.28 -23.61 -35.46
CA PRO A 444 -15.60 -23.60 -36.75
C PRO A 444 -16.61 -23.97 -37.84
N PRO A 445 -16.76 -23.17 -38.91
CA PRO A 445 -17.69 -23.49 -39.97
C PRO A 445 -17.31 -24.84 -40.59
N GLU A 446 -18.34 -25.69 -40.73
CA GLU A 446 -18.28 -26.99 -41.38
C GLU A 446 -17.55 -26.89 -42.73
N PRO A 447 -16.56 -27.76 -43.02
CA PRO A 447 -15.70 -27.61 -44.19
C PRO A 447 -16.53 -27.78 -45.47
N THR A 448 -16.71 -26.67 -46.17
CA THR A 448 -17.23 -26.65 -47.54
C THR A 448 -16.18 -27.27 -48.45
N VAL A 449 -16.53 -28.39 -49.07
CA VAL A 449 -15.70 -29.10 -50.05
C VAL A 449 -15.53 -28.23 -51.30
N GLU A 450 -14.37 -27.57 -51.41
CA GLU A 450 -13.90 -26.83 -52.59
C GLU A 450 -12.79 -27.67 -53.30
N PRO A 451 -12.67 -27.62 -54.66
CA PRO A 451 -12.02 -28.67 -55.44
C PRO A 451 -10.49 -28.70 -55.36
N PRO A 452 -9.85 -29.84 -55.72
CA PRO A 452 -8.43 -30.05 -55.53
C PRO A 452 -7.63 -29.27 -56.58
N GLY A 453 -6.80 -28.33 -56.15
CA GLY A 453 -6.03 -27.52 -57.09
C GLY A 453 -5.09 -26.47 -56.51
N ALA A 454 -4.26 -26.82 -55.53
CA ALA A 454 -2.90 -26.28 -55.34
C ALA A 454 -2.30 -26.92 -54.07
N GLU A 455 -1.23 -27.68 -54.20
CA GLU A 455 -0.44 -28.17 -53.07
C GLU A 455 0.21 -26.97 -52.37
N SER A 456 -0.44 -26.47 -51.31
CA SER A 456 0.16 -25.55 -50.35
C SER A 456 0.97 -26.39 -49.38
N SER A 457 2.29 -26.31 -49.48
CA SER A 457 3.23 -26.96 -48.56
C SER A 457 3.17 -26.28 -47.19
N GLU A 458 2.28 -26.74 -46.32
CA GLU A 458 2.24 -26.34 -44.92
C GLU A 458 3.55 -26.78 -44.22
N PRO A 459 4.22 -25.91 -43.45
CA PRO A 459 5.49 -26.24 -42.81
C PRO A 459 5.29 -27.43 -41.85
N PRO A 460 6.26 -28.36 -41.77
CA PRO A 460 6.15 -29.51 -40.87
C PRO A 460 6.17 -29.05 -39.41
N VAL A 461 5.11 -29.34 -38.66
CA VAL A 461 5.04 -29.11 -37.21
C VAL A 461 5.83 -30.19 -36.47
N THR A 462 6.65 -29.77 -35.50
CA THR A 462 7.47 -30.65 -34.65
C THR A 462 7.13 -30.42 -33.18
N VAL A 463 7.13 -31.48 -32.37
CA VAL A 463 6.98 -31.37 -30.91
C VAL A 463 8.35 -31.21 -30.26
N VAL A 464 8.50 -30.18 -29.44
CA VAL A 464 9.70 -29.90 -28.62
C VAL A 464 9.33 -29.84 -27.15
N GLN A 465 10.32 -29.87 -26.27
CA GLN A 465 10.12 -29.58 -24.85
C GLN A 465 10.59 -28.16 -24.55
N ILE A 466 9.88 -27.43 -23.71
CA ILE A 466 10.44 -26.27 -23.00
C ILE A 466 10.50 -26.62 -21.53
N PHE A 467 11.40 -26.00 -20.78
CA PHE A 467 11.61 -26.31 -19.37
C PHE A 467 11.25 -25.12 -18.51
N LEU A 468 10.32 -25.32 -17.59
CA LEU A 468 9.74 -24.28 -16.74
C LEU A 468 9.77 -24.72 -15.26
N PRO A 469 10.05 -23.82 -14.30
CA PRO A 469 9.90 -24.11 -12.88
C PRO A 469 8.43 -24.29 -12.51
N ARG A 470 8.16 -24.92 -11.36
CA ARG A 470 6.81 -25.19 -10.86
C ARG A 470 6.70 -24.83 -9.38
N ALA A 471 5.66 -24.08 -9.01
CA ALA A 471 5.50 -23.53 -7.66
C ALA A 471 5.15 -24.56 -6.58
N ASP A 472 4.62 -25.72 -6.98
CA ASP A 472 4.24 -26.84 -6.11
C ASP A 472 5.39 -27.84 -5.87
N ASP A 473 6.63 -27.52 -6.28
CA ASP A 473 7.78 -28.39 -6.04
C ASP A 473 8.05 -28.50 -4.53
N PRO A 474 7.94 -29.70 -3.92
CA PRO A 474 8.19 -29.90 -2.48
C PRO A 474 9.65 -29.64 -2.08
N ASN A 475 10.56 -29.47 -3.03
CA ASN A 475 11.96 -29.12 -2.78
C ASN A 475 12.38 -27.95 -3.69
N PRO A 476 11.97 -26.70 -3.39
CA PRO A 476 12.21 -25.54 -4.24
C PRO A 476 13.71 -25.23 -4.33
N ASP A 477 14.36 -25.77 -5.35
CA ASP A 477 15.71 -25.42 -5.77
C ASP A 477 15.59 -24.51 -7.00
N CYS A 478 16.31 -23.39 -6.98
CA CYS A 478 16.36 -22.39 -8.06
C CYS A 478 16.78 -22.97 -9.42
N THR A 479 17.28 -24.20 -9.47
CA THR A 479 17.72 -24.87 -10.71
C THR A 479 16.74 -25.94 -11.21
N THR A 480 15.69 -26.27 -10.46
CA THR A 480 14.75 -27.32 -10.85
C THR A 480 13.75 -26.80 -11.88
N THR A 481 13.71 -27.48 -13.03
CA THR A 481 12.75 -27.21 -14.10
C THR A 481 12.11 -28.51 -14.58
N PHE A 482 10.92 -28.38 -15.16
CA PHE A 482 10.09 -29.49 -15.61
C PHE A 482 9.76 -29.32 -17.09
N ALA A 483 9.85 -30.41 -17.84
CA ALA A 483 9.59 -30.40 -19.27
C ALA A 483 8.09 -30.25 -19.58
N VAL A 484 7.77 -29.34 -20.50
CA VAL A 484 6.44 -29.10 -21.05
C VAL A 484 6.51 -29.21 -22.58
N GLN A 485 5.57 -29.92 -23.19
CA GLN A 485 5.58 -30.12 -24.65
C GLN A 485 5.01 -28.90 -25.39
N ARG A 486 5.64 -28.54 -26.51
CA ARG A 486 5.25 -27.46 -27.42
C ARG A 486 5.24 -27.90 -28.86
N GLN A 487 4.31 -27.39 -29.65
CA GLN A 487 4.32 -27.53 -31.10
C GLN A 487 5.02 -26.31 -31.70
N VAL A 488 5.98 -26.54 -32.59
CA VAL A 488 6.73 -25.49 -33.28
C VAL A 488 6.80 -25.79 -34.77
N GLU A 489 6.74 -24.75 -35.60
CA GLU A 489 6.86 -24.88 -37.05
C GLU A 489 8.32 -25.08 -37.47
N GLY A 490 8.59 -26.01 -38.40
CA GLY A 490 9.90 -26.18 -39.02
C GLY A 490 10.05 -25.42 -40.33
N PRO A 491 11.30 -25.20 -40.84
CA PRO A 491 12.58 -25.65 -40.31
C PRO A 491 13.20 -24.64 -39.33
N GLY A 492 13.45 -25.05 -38.08
CA GLY A 492 14.03 -24.16 -37.06
C GLY A 492 13.75 -24.61 -35.64
N VAL A 493 13.87 -25.90 -35.36
CA VAL A 493 13.34 -26.52 -34.12
C VAL A 493 13.95 -25.92 -32.84
N LEU A 494 15.24 -25.56 -32.87
CA LEU A 494 15.89 -24.82 -31.77
C LEU A 494 15.29 -23.43 -31.60
N THR A 495 15.20 -22.67 -32.70
CA THR A 495 14.61 -21.32 -32.73
C THR A 495 13.19 -21.35 -32.17
N GLY A 496 12.34 -22.24 -32.67
CA GLY A 496 10.96 -22.38 -32.20
C GLY A 496 10.86 -22.81 -30.74
N ALA A 497 11.77 -23.67 -30.24
CA ALA A 497 11.80 -24.03 -28.82
C ALA A 497 12.15 -22.84 -27.92
N VAL A 498 13.14 -22.04 -28.32
CA VAL A 498 13.52 -20.84 -27.57
C VAL A 498 12.43 -19.76 -27.65
N GLU A 499 11.83 -19.54 -28.82
CA GLU A 499 10.68 -18.63 -28.97
C GLU A 499 9.49 -19.06 -28.10
N ALA A 500 9.18 -20.37 -28.08
CA ALA A 500 8.11 -20.90 -27.24
C ALA A 500 8.42 -20.76 -25.74
N LEU A 501 9.69 -20.86 -25.33
CA LEU A 501 10.11 -20.58 -23.95
C LEU A 501 9.98 -19.08 -23.63
N LEU A 502 10.44 -18.20 -24.52
CA LEU A 502 10.36 -16.75 -24.35
C LEU A 502 8.92 -16.24 -24.33
N ALA A 503 7.95 -16.96 -24.90
CA ALA A 503 6.53 -16.65 -24.76
C ALA A 503 5.97 -17.00 -23.37
N GLY A 504 6.72 -17.77 -22.56
CA GLY A 504 6.34 -18.17 -21.21
C GLY A 504 5.35 -19.34 -21.13
N PRO A 505 4.90 -19.68 -19.91
CA PRO A 505 3.88 -20.70 -19.69
C PRO A 505 2.52 -20.26 -20.28
N THR A 506 1.82 -21.20 -20.90
CA THR A 506 0.43 -20.96 -21.32
C THR A 506 -0.49 -20.77 -20.12
N GLU A 507 -1.70 -20.25 -20.33
CA GLU A 507 -2.70 -20.13 -19.26
C GLU A 507 -2.99 -21.48 -18.58
N GLN A 508 -3.10 -22.55 -19.38
CA GLN A 508 -3.30 -23.90 -18.85
C GLN A 508 -2.13 -24.35 -17.96
N GLU A 509 -0.88 -24.12 -18.37
CA GLU A 509 0.27 -24.51 -17.56
C GLU A 509 0.43 -23.67 -16.30
N ARG A 510 0.09 -22.38 -16.37
CA ARG A 510 0.04 -21.54 -15.16
C ARG A 510 -0.96 -22.09 -14.15
N ALA A 511 -2.11 -22.56 -14.61
CA ALA A 511 -3.08 -23.25 -13.74
C ALA A 511 -2.56 -24.57 -13.17
N GLU A 512 -1.59 -25.21 -13.84
CA GLU A 512 -0.86 -26.39 -13.37
C GLU A 512 0.36 -26.03 -12.49
N GLY A 513 0.56 -24.74 -12.18
CA GLY A 513 1.61 -24.24 -11.29
C GLY A 513 2.94 -23.94 -11.96
N TYR A 514 3.03 -24.00 -13.29
CA TYR A 514 4.25 -23.62 -14.02
C TYR A 514 4.43 -22.10 -14.04
N GLY A 515 5.66 -21.66 -13.83
CA GLY A 515 6.04 -20.24 -13.81
C GLY A 515 7.37 -20.01 -14.55
N GLY A 516 8.05 -18.91 -14.22
CA GLY A 516 9.37 -18.61 -14.76
C GLY A 516 9.62 -17.12 -14.94
N TRP A 517 10.67 -16.80 -15.70
CA TRP A 517 11.03 -15.41 -16.03
C TRP A 517 10.34 -14.91 -17.29
N PHE A 518 9.89 -15.83 -18.15
CA PHE A 518 9.39 -15.51 -19.47
C PHE A 518 7.86 -15.38 -19.45
N SER A 519 7.35 -14.46 -20.26
CA SER A 519 5.95 -14.12 -20.42
C SER A 519 5.67 -13.70 -21.86
N GLU A 520 4.43 -13.32 -22.16
CA GLU A 520 4.09 -12.74 -23.46
C GLU A 520 4.89 -11.45 -23.76
N GLU A 521 5.35 -10.72 -22.74
CA GLU A 521 6.17 -9.51 -22.93
C GLU A 521 7.57 -9.81 -23.44
N THR A 522 8.13 -10.99 -23.10
CA THR A 522 9.40 -11.46 -23.66
C THR A 522 9.23 -12.15 -25.00
N ALA A 523 8.00 -12.33 -25.49
CA ALA A 523 7.75 -12.93 -26.78
C ALA A 523 8.40 -12.10 -27.91
N GLY A 524 9.06 -12.81 -28.82
CA GLY A 524 9.77 -12.19 -29.95
C GLY A 524 11.09 -11.52 -29.59
N TYR A 525 11.59 -11.58 -28.34
CA TYR A 525 12.90 -11.05 -27.99
C TYR A 525 14.08 -11.88 -28.54
N LEU A 526 13.83 -13.03 -29.19
CA LEU A 526 14.88 -13.77 -29.88
C LEU A 526 15.33 -13.03 -31.15
N ASN A 527 16.61 -12.67 -31.23
CA ASN A 527 17.23 -12.19 -32.48
C ASN A 527 17.65 -13.39 -33.35
N SER A 528 18.32 -14.38 -32.76
CA SER A 528 18.74 -15.59 -33.47
C SER A 528 19.04 -16.75 -32.52
N ALA A 529 18.87 -17.99 -33.01
CA ALA A 529 19.37 -19.19 -32.34
C ALA A 529 19.99 -20.12 -33.39
N THR A 530 21.29 -20.38 -33.27
CA THR A 530 22.04 -21.19 -34.25
C THR A 530 22.96 -22.18 -33.54
N ILE A 531 23.30 -23.28 -34.21
CA ILE A 531 24.27 -24.26 -33.71
C ILE A 531 25.45 -24.25 -34.68
N ASP A 532 26.66 -24.07 -34.15
CA ASP A 532 27.87 -24.11 -34.97
C ASP A 532 28.37 -25.55 -35.22
N ALA A 533 29.50 -25.67 -35.92
CA ALA A 533 30.07 -26.97 -36.29
C ALA A 533 30.63 -27.76 -35.09
N ASP A 534 30.95 -27.08 -34.00
CA ASP A 534 31.50 -27.67 -32.77
C ASP A 534 30.37 -28.07 -31.79
N GLY A 535 29.12 -27.78 -32.16
CA GLY A 535 27.93 -28.09 -31.36
C GLY A 535 27.62 -27.03 -30.31
N ILE A 536 28.19 -25.83 -30.41
CA ILE A 536 27.87 -24.73 -29.50
C ILE A 536 26.62 -24.02 -30.03
N ALA A 537 25.57 -23.96 -29.21
CA ALA A 537 24.39 -23.16 -29.51
C ALA A 537 24.65 -21.70 -29.15
N HIS A 538 24.52 -20.81 -30.13
CA HIS A 538 24.58 -19.36 -29.95
C HIS A 538 23.15 -18.82 -29.96
N VAL A 539 22.69 -18.31 -28.83
CA VAL A 539 21.33 -17.79 -28.65
C VAL A 539 21.43 -16.30 -28.32
N ASP A 540 21.03 -15.48 -29.28
CA ASP A 540 21.10 -14.02 -29.20
C ASP A 540 19.71 -13.43 -28.97
N PHE A 541 19.60 -12.57 -27.97
CA PHE A 541 18.37 -11.90 -27.60
C PHE A 541 18.48 -10.40 -27.82
N ARG A 542 17.34 -9.74 -28.02
CA ARG A 542 17.21 -8.31 -27.73
C ARG A 542 17.38 -8.11 -26.21
N ASP A 543 17.93 -6.98 -25.81
CA ASP A 543 18.10 -6.67 -24.39
C ASP A 543 16.76 -6.58 -23.65
N PHE A 544 16.44 -7.61 -22.87
CA PHE A 544 15.31 -7.66 -21.94
C PHE A 544 15.72 -7.45 -20.47
N SER A 545 16.95 -7.00 -20.21
CA SER A 545 17.46 -6.82 -18.84
C SER A 545 16.60 -5.87 -17.99
N ALA A 546 16.06 -4.82 -18.61
CA ALA A 546 15.17 -3.84 -17.98
C ALA A 546 13.77 -4.38 -17.68
N LEU A 547 13.36 -5.44 -18.38
CA LEU A 547 12.08 -6.13 -18.16
C LEU A 547 12.20 -7.15 -17.02
N LEU A 548 13.35 -7.84 -16.95
CA LEU A 548 13.62 -8.91 -15.99
C LEU A 548 14.56 -8.47 -14.86
N ASN A 549 14.28 -7.32 -14.21
CA ASN A 549 15.21 -6.68 -13.26
C ASN A 549 15.67 -7.62 -12.12
N ASN A 550 14.84 -8.57 -11.70
CA ASN A 550 15.10 -9.50 -10.60
C ASN A 550 15.83 -10.79 -11.02
N ALA A 551 16.07 -11.00 -12.31
CA ALA A 551 16.85 -12.14 -12.80
C ALA A 551 18.34 -12.05 -12.43
N SER A 552 18.82 -10.89 -11.97
CA SER A 552 20.21 -10.71 -11.51
C SER A 552 20.47 -11.14 -10.06
N THR A 553 19.43 -11.56 -9.33
CA THR A 553 19.58 -12.13 -7.98
C THR A 553 20.22 -13.53 -8.03
N SER A 554 20.76 -14.01 -6.90
CA SER A 554 21.42 -15.32 -6.85
C SER A 554 20.48 -16.48 -7.25
N CYS A 555 19.21 -16.44 -6.82
CA CYS A 555 18.23 -17.44 -7.22
C CYS A 555 17.66 -17.13 -8.62
N GLY A 556 17.49 -15.85 -8.96
CA GLY A 556 16.90 -15.50 -10.24
C GLY A 556 17.77 -15.85 -11.44
N SER A 557 19.07 -15.64 -11.34
CA SER A 557 20.02 -16.03 -12.40
C SER A 557 20.05 -17.54 -12.60
N ALA A 558 19.95 -18.32 -11.52
CA ALA A 558 19.85 -19.77 -11.57
C ALA A 558 18.55 -20.25 -12.23
N ILE A 559 17.40 -19.62 -11.93
CA ILE A 559 16.11 -19.96 -12.55
C ILE A 559 16.11 -19.58 -14.05
N LEU A 560 16.71 -18.45 -14.42
CA LEU A 560 16.78 -18.01 -15.82
C LEU A 560 17.66 -18.95 -16.65
N LEU A 561 18.87 -19.22 -16.15
CA LEU A 561 19.80 -20.10 -16.85
C LEU A 561 19.31 -21.55 -16.89
N SER A 562 18.67 -22.06 -15.84
CA SER A 562 18.15 -23.44 -15.86
C SER A 562 17.06 -23.67 -16.90
N GLN A 563 16.15 -22.70 -17.10
CA GLN A 563 15.13 -22.75 -18.15
C GLN A 563 15.74 -22.71 -19.54
N LEU A 564 16.66 -21.77 -19.78
CA LEU A 564 17.36 -21.61 -21.06
C LEU A 564 18.22 -22.84 -21.37
N ASP A 565 19.09 -23.25 -20.45
CA ASP A 565 20.03 -24.37 -20.62
C ASP A 565 19.28 -25.66 -20.85
N SER A 566 18.26 -25.98 -20.04
CA SER A 566 17.51 -27.24 -20.20
C SER A 566 16.76 -27.28 -21.54
N THR A 567 16.24 -26.13 -21.99
CA THR A 567 15.55 -26.02 -23.29
C THR A 567 16.53 -26.13 -24.46
N VAL A 568 17.70 -25.51 -24.40
CA VAL A 568 18.67 -25.53 -25.49
C VAL A 568 19.47 -26.85 -25.54
N LEU A 569 19.85 -27.39 -24.39
CA LEU A 569 20.64 -28.62 -24.28
C LEU A 569 19.83 -29.90 -24.48
N GLN A 570 18.50 -29.82 -24.65
CA GLN A 570 17.68 -30.99 -25.00
C GLN A 570 18.07 -31.60 -26.37
N PHE A 571 18.66 -30.77 -27.24
CA PHE A 571 18.98 -31.17 -28.61
C PHE A 571 20.33 -31.91 -28.65
N PRO A 572 20.38 -33.16 -29.16
CA PRO A 572 21.62 -33.96 -29.15
C PRO A 572 22.80 -33.36 -29.93
N ALA A 573 22.53 -32.40 -30.82
CA ALA A 573 23.57 -31.69 -31.56
C ALA A 573 24.24 -30.56 -30.75
N VAL A 574 23.64 -30.16 -29.62
CA VAL A 574 24.14 -29.10 -28.75
C VAL A 574 24.98 -29.70 -27.62
N THR A 575 26.23 -29.28 -27.51
CA THR A 575 27.19 -29.72 -26.49
C THR A 575 27.37 -28.67 -25.40
N SER A 576 27.22 -27.39 -25.75
CA SER A 576 27.22 -26.24 -24.83
C SER A 576 26.41 -25.08 -25.44
N VAL A 577 26.16 -24.05 -24.65
CA VAL A 577 25.37 -22.88 -25.06
C VAL A 577 26.07 -21.56 -24.67
N ARG A 578 25.87 -20.53 -25.48
CA ARG A 578 26.29 -19.15 -25.27
C ARG A 578 25.10 -18.24 -25.47
N TYR A 579 24.94 -17.30 -24.54
CA TYR A 579 23.86 -16.30 -24.58
C TYR A 579 24.45 -14.90 -24.78
N SER A 580 23.75 -14.07 -25.55
CA SER A 580 24.14 -12.68 -25.79
C SER A 580 22.94 -11.74 -25.84
N PHE A 581 23.21 -10.46 -25.58
CA PHE A 581 22.29 -9.37 -25.90
C PHE A 581 22.81 -8.59 -27.10
N ASP A 582 22.04 -8.57 -28.19
CA ASP A 582 22.35 -7.89 -29.44
C ASP A 582 23.79 -8.18 -29.94
N GLY A 583 24.23 -9.43 -29.77
CA GLY A 583 25.55 -9.96 -30.10
C GLY A 583 26.64 -9.78 -29.05
N ASP A 584 26.35 -9.22 -27.88
CA ASP A 584 27.30 -9.04 -26.76
C ASP A 584 27.07 -10.08 -25.65
N GLU A 585 27.91 -11.11 -25.60
CA GLU A 585 27.90 -12.11 -24.52
C GLU A 585 28.25 -11.48 -23.16
N THR A 586 29.17 -10.52 -23.14
CA THR A 586 29.61 -9.90 -21.87
C THR A 586 28.48 -9.10 -21.26
N ALA A 587 27.67 -8.42 -22.06
CA ALA A 587 26.47 -7.73 -21.59
C ALA A 587 25.50 -8.70 -20.88
N PHE A 588 25.22 -9.85 -21.48
CA PHE A 588 24.33 -10.86 -20.92
C PHE A 588 24.85 -11.42 -19.58
N TYR A 589 26.10 -11.93 -19.55
CA TYR A 589 26.63 -12.53 -18.33
C TYR A 589 26.93 -11.50 -17.23
N SER A 590 27.37 -10.29 -17.58
CA SER A 590 27.58 -9.21 -16.60
C SER A 590 26.28 -8.77 -15.95
N TRP A 591 25.16 -8.74 -16.69
CA TRP A 591 23.86 -8.44 -16.12
C TRP A 591 23.45 -9.47 -15.06
N LEU A 592 23.76 -10.75 -15.29
CA LEU A 592 23.57 -11.82 -14.31
C LEU A 592 24.66 -11.89 -13.23
N GLN A 593 25.62 -10.95 -13.22
CA GLN A 593 26.77 -10.94 -12.30
C GLN A 593 27.66 -12.19 -12.40
N LEU A 594 27.73 -12.77 -13.60
CA LEU A 594 28.54 -13.94 -13.92
C LEU A 594 29.72 -13.57 -14.83
N VAL A 595 30.71 -14.45 -14.87
CA VAL A 595 31.83 -14.35 -15.80
C VAL A 595 31.43 -14.97 -17.13
N THR A 596 31.67 -14.28 -18.24
CA THR A 596 31.49 -14.82 -19.59
C THR A 596 32.30 -16.11 -19.74
N PRO A 597 31.68 -17.25 -20.08
CA PRO A 597 32.38 -18.52 -20.18
C PRO A 597 33.35 -18.54 -21.37
N GLU A 598 34.58 -19.02 -21.13
CA GLU A 598 35.65 -19.15 -22.14
C GLU A 598 35.34 -20.18 -23.23
#